data_AF-A0A4Q5LFQ7-F1
#
_entry.id   AF-A0A4Q5LFQ7-F1
#
_cell.length_a   1.000
_cell.length_b   1.000
_cell.length_c   1.000
_cell.angle_alpha   90.00
_cell.angle_beta   90.00
_cell.angle_gamma   90.00
#
_symmetry.space_group_name_H-M   'P 1'
#
loop_
_entity.id
_entity.type
_entity.pdbx_description
1 polymer ?
#
loop_
_entity_poly.entity_id
_entity_poly.type
_entity_poly.pdbx_seq_one_letter_code
_entity_poly.pdbx_strand_id
1 'polypeptide(L)'
;MPAPDFVWWAGLAKKLNLLSVATSFVPLAVGAYRWSQLRPGTYPLVWVALVPGCLLGVLSEIGRHVFHNNIVYQHLIPLAETLLLGWAYWYALTGPRNRRFLVASLTVFVLVFVGESVYWGGFWQGENPCSHAVQTIVLLSFALLYFEQLLRELRTIQLEHDPMFLVSVGVMLYYAGTIVVFLLEVGMQQQQQIDQIWTMFIIQAVLLMVFNAFLTLALWNTRR
;
A
#
# COMPACT_ATOMS: atom_id res chain seq x y z
N MET A 1 -21.89 -24.23 -16.94
CA MET A 1 -22.09 -23.93 -15.50
C MET A 1 -20.71 -23.96 -14.85
N PRO A 2 -20.28 -22.92 -14.12
CA PRO A 2 -18.99 -22.95 -13.43
C PRO A 2 -18.99 -24.08 -12.40
N ALA A 3 -17.83 -24.72 -12.19
CA ALA A 3 -17.68 -25.77 -11.18
C ALA A 3 -18.04 -25.22 -9.79
N PRO A 4 -18.64 -26.02 -8.89
CA PRO A 4 -19.04 -25.56 -7.55
C PRO A 4 -17.86 -24.96 -6.74
N ASP A 5 -16.65 -25.48 -6.94
CA ASP A 5 -15.43 -25.00 -6.27
C ASP A 5 -15.07 -23.56 -6.68
N PHE A 6 -15.37 -23.19 -7.93
CA PHE A 6 -15.12 -21.85 -8.48
C PHE A 6 -15.95 -20.78 -7.77
N VAL A 7 -17.22 -21.07 -7.49
CA VAL A 7 -18.14 -20.12 -6.84
C VAL A 7 -17.70 -19.88 -5.39
N TRP A 8 -17.19 -20.92 -4.73
CA TRP A 8 -16.68 -20.83 -3.37
C TRP A 8 -15.42 -19.95 -3.29
N TRP A 9 -14.43 -20.17 -4.17
CA TRP A 9 -13.18 -19.39 -4.21
C TRP A 9 -13.43 -17.90 -4.47
N ALA A 10 -14.28 -17.58 -5.44
CA ALA A 10 -14.65 -16.20 -5.73
C ALA A 10 -15.39 -15.54 -4.56
N GLY A 11 -16.27 -16.29 -3.87
CA GLY A 11 -16.98 -15.82 -2.68
C GLY A 11 -16.04 -15.54 -1.51
N LEU A 12 -15.06 -16.41 -1.28
CA LEU A 12 -14.04 -16.25 -0.26
C LEU A 12 -13.18 -15.01 -0.52
N ALA A 13 -12.67 -14.85 -1.75
CA ALA A 13 -11.85 -13.71 -2.14
C ALA A 13 -12.58 -12.37 -1.92
N LYS A 14 -13.86 -12.28 -2.31
CA LYS A 14 -14.68 -11.08 -2.07
C LYS A 14 -14.85 -10.75 -0.59
N LYS A 15 -15.13 -11.76 0.23
CA LYS A 15 -15.27 -11.58 1.70
C LYS A 15 -13.95 -11.16 2.34
N LEU A 16 -12.84 -11.75 1.91
CA LEU A 16 -11.51 -11.39 2.40
C LEU A 16 -11.10 -9.98 1.97
N ASN A 17 -11.45 -9.54 0.76
CA ASN A 17 -11.21 -8.16 0.33
C ASN A 17 -12.00 -7.16 1.16
N LEU A 18 -13.28 -7.45 1.44
CA LEU A 18 -14.07 -6.59 2.31
C LEU A 18 -13.47 -6.53 3.73
N LEU A 19 -13.03 -7.68 4.25
CA LEU A 19 -12.39 -7.77 5.55
C LEU A 19 -11.06 -7.00 5.56
N SER A 20 -10.26 -7.07 4.49
CA SER A 20 -8.96 -6.37 4.43
C SER A 20 -9.16 -4.86 4.42
N VAL A 21 -10.13 -4.34 3.67
CA VAL A 21 -10.52 -2.92 3.72
C VAL A 21 -11.02 -2.55 5.12
N ALA A 22 -11.80 -3.43 5.76
CA ALA A 22 -12.27 -3.22 7.13
C ALA A 22 -11.11 -3.14 8.14
N THR A 23 -10.00 -3.86 7.91
CA THR A 23 -8.83 -3.78 8.80
C THR A 23 -8.14 -2.41 8.79
N SER A 24 -8.29 -1.60 7.73
CA SER A 24 -7.74 -0.23 7.68
C SER A 24 -8.39 0.73 8.67
N PHE A 25 -9.59 0.42 9.18
CA PHE A 25 -10.22 1.20 10.25
C PHE A 25 -9.50 1.05 11.59
N VAL A 26 -8.78 -0.06 11.83
CA VAL A 26 -8.05 -0.30 13.08
C VAL A 26 -6.89 0.69 13.27
N PRO A 27 -5.92 0.82 12.33
CA PRO A 27 -4.86 1.82 12.48
C PRO A 27 -5.43 3.24 12.49
N LEU A 28 -6.52 3.50 11.75
CA LEU A 28 -7.18 4.80 11.78
C LEU A 28 -7.76 5.12 13.17
N ALA A 29 -8.48 4.19 13.78
CA ALA A 29 -9.05 4.36 15.11
C ALA A 29 -7.96 4.58 16.17
N VAL A 30 -6.86 3.81 16.10
CA VAL A 30 -5.70 4.00 16.99
C VAL A 30 -5.03 5.36 16.76
N GLY A 31 -4.84 5.76 15.49
CA GLY A 31 -4.29 7.06 15.13
C GLY A 31 -5.14 8.23 15.61
N ALA A 32 -6.46 8.13 15.48
CA ALA A 32 -7.42 9.13 15.95
C ALA A 32 -7.45 9.19 17.49
N TYR A 33 -7.50 8.04 18.17
CA TYR A 33 -7.47 7.96 19.63
C TYR A 33 -6.21 8.59 20.23
N ARG A 34 -5.05 8.41 19.56
CA ARG A 34 -3.75 8.91 20.05
C ARG A 34 -3.30 10.20 19.37
N TRP A 35 -4.18 10.90 18.65
CA TRP A 35 -3.82 12.06 17.82
C TRP A 35 -3.03 13.13 18.59
N SER A 36 -3.43 13.41 19.84
CA SER A 36 -2.75 14.38 20.72
C SER A 36 -1.34 13.97 21.17
N GLN A 37 -0.98 12.70 21.03
CA GLN A 37 0.30 12.14 21.45
C GLN A 37 1.27 11.90 20.28
N LEU A 38 0.79 12.06 19.03
CA LEU A 38 1.59 11.81 17.82
C LEU A 38 2.70 12.85 17.64
N ARG A 39 3.85 12.38 17.14
CA ARG A 39 4.95 13.26 16.74
C ARG A 39 4.69 13.78 15.33
N PRO A 40 5.25 14.93 14.93
CA PRO A 40 5.10 15.47 13.58
C PRO A 40 5.42 14.47 12.46
N GLY A 41 6.41 13.59 12.68
CA GLY A 41 6.79 12.56 11.72
C GLY A 41 5.83 11.37 11.59
N THR A 42 4.87 11.19 12.51
CA THR A 42 3.92 10.06 12.48
C THR A 42 2.54 10.43 11.94
N TYR A 43 2.22 11.71 11.77
CA TYR A 43 0.98 12.14 11.12
C TYR A 43 0.78 11.55 9.71
N PRO A 44 1.82 11.45 8.85
CA PRO A 44 1.64 10.87 7.51
C PRO A 44 1.10 9.44 7.56
N LEU A 45 1.45 8.65 8.59
CA LEU A 45 0.97 7.28 8.75
C LEU A 45 -0.53 7.21 9.03
N VAL A 46 -1.08 8.16 9.78
CA VAL A 46 -2.53 8.26 9.97
C VAL A 46 -3.22 8.63 8.66
N TRP A 47 -2.61 9.52 7.87
CA TRP A 47 -3.12 9.84 6.54
C TRP A 47 -3.06 8.66 5.57
N VAL A 48 -2.04 7.79 5.66
CA VAL A 48 -2.01 6.52 4.91
C VAL A 48 -3.20 5.63 5.30
N ALA A 49 -3.49 5.47 6.61
CA ALA A 49 -4.65 4.69 7.02
C ALA A 49 -5.97 5.33 6.57
N LEU A 50 -6.08 6.66 6.63
CA LEU A 50 -7.30 7.39 6.31
C LEU A 50 -7.60 7.46 4.81
N VAL A 51 -6.63 7.87 3.98
CA VAL A 51 -6.88 8.22 2.58
C VAL A 51 -6.91 6.99 1.70
N PRO A 52 -5.80 6.26 1.45
CA PRO A 52 -5.87 5.06 0.64
C PRO A 52 -6.61 3.91 1.34
N GLY A 53 -6.38 3.71 2.66
CA GLY A 53 -6.99 2.60 3.40
C GLY A 53 -8.51 2.70 3.54
N CYS A 54 -8.99 3.79 4.15
CA CYS A 54 -10.43 3.97 4.41
C CYS A 54 -11.16 4.68 3.28
N LEU A 55 -10.79 5.92 2.94
CA LEU A 55 -11.55 6.76 2.01
C LEU A 55 -11.61 6.14 0.62
N LEU A 56 -10.45 5.92 -0.01
CA LEU A 56 -10.39 5.37 -1.37
C LEU A 56 -10.77 3.89 -1.41
N GLY A 57 -10.40 3.10 -0.40
CA GLY A 57 -10.82 1.70 -0.29
C GLY A 57 -12.35 1.54 -0.22
N VAL A 58 -13.02 2.30 0.64
CA VAL A 58 -14.48 2.28 0.75
C VAL A 58 -15.15 2.84 -0.51
N LEU A 59 -14.63 3.94 -1.07
CA LEU A 59 -15.14 4.50 -2.32
C LEU A 59 -14.97 3.53 -3.50
N SER A 60 -13.90 2.74 -3.53
CA SER A 60 -13.68 1.69 -4.52
C SER A 60 -14.75 0.60 -4.41
N GLU A 61 -15.07 0.14 -3.19
CA GLU A 61 -16.12 -0.85 -2.97
C GLU A 61 -17.53 -0.32 -3.28
N ILE A 62 -17.84 0.91 -2.86
CA ILE A 62 -19.10 1.58 -3.24
C ILE A 62 -19.17 1.78 -4.75
N GLY A 63 -18.07 2.23 -5.37
CA GLY A 63 -17.90 2.40 -6.81
C GLY A 63 -18.23 1.13 -7.59
N ARG A 64 -17.71 0.00 -7.09
CA ARG A 64 -17.96 -1.33 -7.65
C ARG A 64 -19.43 -1.73 -7.59
N HIS A 65 -20.11 -1.46 -6.48
CA HIS A 65 -21.50 -1.88 -6.27
C HIS A 65 -22.55 -0.93 -6.87
N VAL A 66 -22.29 0.38 -6.87
CA VAL A 66 -23.26 1.41 -7.30
C VAL A 66 -23.01 1.84 -8.74
N PHE A 67 -21.76 2.17 -9.07
CA PHE A 67 -21.41 2.79 -10.35
C PHE A 67 -20.88 1.79 -11.38
N HIS A 68 -20.68 0.53 -11.00
CA HIS A 68 -19.99 -0.50 -11.79
C HIS A 68 -18.62 -0.02 -12.32
N ASN A 69 -18.03 0.96 -11.63
CA ASN A 69 -16.76 1.56 -11.99
C ASN A 69 -16.02 1.92 -10.70
N ASN A 70 -14.92 1.20 -10.46
CA ASN A 70 -14.01 1.40 -9.35
C ASN A 70 -12.58 1.73 -9.82
N ILE A 71 -12.37 1.79 -11.14
CA ILE A 71 -11.06 1.93 -11.79
C ILE A 71 -10.38 3.22 -11.33
N VAL A 72 -11.12 4.32 -11.29
CA VAL A 72 -10.61 5.63 -10.82
C VAL A 72 -10.05 5.55 -9.41
N TYR A 73 -10.79 4.95 -8.48
CA TYR A 73 -10.34 4.83 -7.09
C TYR A 73 -9.14 3.89 -6.98
N GLN A 74 -9.13 2.80 -7.75
CA GLN A 74 -8.00 1.88 -7.83
C GLN A 74 -6.72 2.55 -8.36
N HIS A 75 -6.81 3.52 -9.27
CA HIS A 75 -5.64 4.31 -9.71
C HIS A 75 -5.17 5.32 -8.66
N LEU A 76 -6.09 5.88 -7.88
CA LEU A 76 -5.77 6.89 -6.87
C LEU A 76 -5.12 6.30 -5.61
N ILE A 77 -5.45 5.04 -5.25
CA ILE A 77 -4.86 4.34 -4.10
C ILE A 77 -3.33 4.30 -4.16
N PRO A 78 -2.69 3.73 -5.20
CA PRO A 78 -1.24 3.62 -5.28
C PRO A 78 -0.55 4.99 -5.34
N LEU A 79 -1.18 6.00 -5.97
CA LEU A 79 -0.70 7.37 -5.95
C LEU A 79 -0.68 7.93 -4.52
N ALA A 80 -1.80 7.82 -3.80
CA ALA A 80 -1.94 8.32 -2.44
C ALA A 80 -1.00 7.58 -1.46
N GLU A 81 -0.92 6.25 -1.54
CA GLU A 81 -0.02 5.44 -0.71
C GLU A 81 1.44 5.86 -0.90
N THR A 82 1.89 5.96 -2.15
CA THR A 82 3.29 6.26 -2.45
C THR A 82 3.69 7.65 -1.96
N LEU A 83 2.83 8.64 -2.17
CA LEU A 83 3.11 10.01 -1.74
C LEU A 83 3.06 10.15 -0.21
N LEU A 84 2.09 9.54 0.46
CA LEU A 84 1.94 9.63 1.91
C LEU A 84 3.01 8.82 2.67
N LEU A 85 3.36 7.63 2.18
CA LEU A 85 4.50 6.89 2.71
C LEU A 85 5.82 7.61 2.41
N GLY A 86 5.98 8.17 1.21
CA GLY A 86 7.12 9.02 0.87
C GLY A 86 7.25 10.21 1.82
N TRP A 87 6.13 10.82 2.21
CA TRP A 87 6.10 11.88 3.21
C TRP A 87 6.50 11.40 4.61
N ALA A 88 6.07 10.19 5.02
CA ALA A 88 6.53 9.57 6.25
C ALA A 88 8.07 9.36 6.22
N TYR A 89 8.59 8.79 5.14
CA TYR A 89 10.02 8.53 4.96
C TYR A 89 10.85 9.80 4.90
N TRP A 90 10.31 10.92 4.41
CA TRP A 90 11.00 12.21 4.44
C TRP A 90 11.39 12.65 5.86
N TYR A 91 10.51 12.41 6.84
CA TYR A 91 10.79 12.71 8.24
C TYR A 91 11.73 11.70 8.90
N ALA A 92 11.69 10.44 8.47
CA ALA A 92 12.53 9.37 9.02
C ALA A 92 13.98 9.43 8.51
N LEU A 93 14.17 9.81 7.24
CA LEU A 93 15.48 9.87 6.60
C LEU A 93 16.19 11.20 6.93
N THR A 94 17.37 11.10 7.53
CA THR A 94 18.15 12.25 8.02
C THR A 94 19.14 12.76 6.97
N GLY A 95 19.69 11.87 6.14
CA GLY A 95 20.75 12.19 5.18
C GLY A 95 20.27 13.03 3.97
N PRO A 96 21.00 14.08 3.55
CA PRO A 96 20.63 14.91 2.41
C PRO A 96 20.65 14.14 1.09
N ARG A 97 21.55 13.15 0.95
CA ARG A 97 21.59 12.24 -0.20
C ARG A 97 20.32 11.39 -0.27
N ASN A 98 19.89 10.82 0.85
CA ASN A 98 18.69 9.99 0.94
C ASN A 98 17.44 10.79 0.63
N ARG A 99 17.36 12.04 1.11
CA ARG A 99 16.26 12.97 0.80
C ARG A 99 16.19 13.34 -0.68
N ARG A 100 17.33 13.60 -1.33
CA ARG A 100 17.37 13.83 -2.78
C ARG A 100 16.94 12.61 -3.56
N PHE A 101 17.40 11.42 -3.16
CA PHE A 101 16.96 10.16 -3.77
C PHE A 101 15.45 9.96 -3.60
N LEU A 102 14.91 10.21 -2.40
CA LEU A 102 13.47 10.11 -2.14
C LEU A 102 12.67 11.01 -3.09
N VAL A 103 13.02 12.30 -3.18
CA VAL A 103 12.32 13.25 -4.06
C VAL A 103 12.47 12.86 -5.53
N ALA A 104 13.67 12.43 -5.96
CA ALA A 104 13.89 11.97 -7.32
C ALA A 104 13.01 10.74 -7.65
N SER A 105 12.99 9.75 -6.77
CA SER A 105 12.18 8.52 -6.94
C SER A 105 10.68 8.81 -6.94
N LEU A 106 10.19 9.69 -6.06
CA LEU A 106 8.80 10.14 -6.09
C LEU A 106 8.46 10.89 -7.37
N THR A 107 9.36 11.74 -7.85
CA THR A 107 9.17 12.48 -9.11
C THR A 107 9.07 11.51 -10.29
N VAL A 108 9.97 10.53 -10.37
CA VAL A 108 9.93 9.49 -11.40
C VAL A 108 8.62 8.70 -11.32
N PHE A 109 8.18 8.29 -10.12
CA PHE A 109 6.91 7.61 -9.95
C PHE A 109 5.73 8.44 -10.46
N VAL A 110 5.63 9.72 -10.09
CA VAL A 110 4.55 10.61 -10.55
C VAL A 110 4.59 10.77 -12.08
N LEU A 111 5.78 10.91 -12.68
CA LEU A 111 5.90 11.01 -14.13
C LEU A 111 5.45 9.72 -14.84
N VAL A 112 5.81 8.55 -14.32
CA VAL A 112 5.35 7.26 -14.85
C VAL A 112 3.83 7.13 -14.70
N PHE A 113 3.29 7.47 -13.52
CA PHE A 113 1.86 7.42 -13.25
C PHE A 113 1.05 8.31 -14.19
N VAL A 114 1.48 9.57 -14.37
CA VAL A 114 0.85 10.51 -15.31
C VAL A 114 1.02 10.02 -16.75
N GLY A 115 2.20 9.53 -17.10
CA GLY A 115 2.49 9.01 -18.44
C GLY A 115 1.58 7.84 -18.82
N GLU A 116 1.44 6.86 -17.93
CA GLU A 116 0.58 5.69 -18.15
C GLU A 116 -0.90 6.07 -18.19
N SER A 117 -1.33 6.97 -17.28
CA SER A 117 -2.72 7.44 -17.21
C SER A 117 -3.14 8.27 -18.42
N VAL A 118 -2.22 8.98 -19.06
CA VAL A 118 -2.53 9.86 -20.22
C VAL A 118 -2.33 9.14 -21.56
N TYR A 119 -1.27 8.34 -21.71
CA TYR A 119 -0.85 7.83 -23.02
C TYR A 119 -1.16 6.36 -23.27
N TRP A 120 -1.17 5.50 -22.24
CA TRP A 120 -1.24 4.04 -22.45
C TRP A 120 -2.60 3.43 -22.08
N GLY A 121 -3.07 3.63 -20.85
CA GLY A 121 -4.31 3.00 -20.35
C GLY A 121 -5.53 3.90 -20.49
N GLY A 122 -5.33 5.22 -20.44
CA GLY A 122 -6.42 6.16 -20.20
C GLY A 122 -6.90 6.06 -18.73
N PHE A 123 -7.01 7.19 -18.04
CA PHE A 123 -7.35 7.24 -16.61
C PHE A 123 -8.66 6.50 -16.20
N TRP A 124 -9.52 6.20 -17.18
CA TRP A 124 -10.84 5.61 -16.98
C TRP A 124 -10.92 4.14 -17.44
N GLN A 125 -9.83 3.55 -17.95
CA GLN A 125 -9.84 2.24 -18.58
C GLN A 125 -8.60 1.41 -18.17
N GLY A 126 -8.84 0.16 -17.76
CA GLY A 126 -7.79 -0.80 -17.46
C GLY A 126 -7.05 -0.56 -16.13
N GLU A 127 -6.17 -1.48 -15.78
CA GLU A 127 -5.24 -1.35 -14.65
C GLU A 127 -3.90 -0.80 -15.14
N ASN A 128 -3.13 -0.17 -14.24
CA ASN A 128 -1.85 0.48 -14.55
C ASN A 128 -0.66 -0.36 -14.03
N PRO A 129 -0.30 -1.48 -14.68
CA PRO A 129 0.70 -2.41 -14.17
C PRO A 129 2.09 -1.77 -14.05
N CYS A 130 2.45 -0.83 -14.94
CA CYS A 130 3.75 -0.18 -14.87
C CYS A 130 3.85 0.72 -13.63
N SER A 131 2.80 1.49 -13.31
CA SER A 131 2.73 2.33 -12.12
C SER A 131 2.85 1.51 -10.84
N HIS A 132 2.17 0.35 -10.76
CA HIS A 132 2.26 -0.55 -9.60
C HIS A 132 3.66 -1.15 -9.44
N ALA A 133 4.31 -1.54 -10.53
CA ALA A 133 5.68 -2.03 -10.50
C ALA A 133 6.65 -0.95 -10.02
N VAL A 134 6.53 0.29 -10.54
CA VAL A 134 7.39 1.41 -10.13
C VAL A 134 7.13 1.80 -8.68
N GLN A 135 5.87 1.88 -8.23
CA GLN A 135 5.51 2.10 -6.83
C GLN A 135 6.22 1.09 -5.92
N THR A 136 6.11 -0.19 -6.26
CA THR A 136 6.69 -1.28 -5.49
C THR A 136 8.21 -1.11 -5.35
N ILE A 137 8.90 -0.84 -6.46
CA ILE A 137 10.34 -0.60 -6.46
C ILE A 137 10.69 0.62 -5.59
N VAL A 138 9.95 1.71 -5.72
CA VAL A 138 10.19 2.96 -4.97
C VAL A 138 10.01 2.74 -3.47
N LEU A 139 8.92 2.11 -3.04
CA LEU A 139 8.63 1.91 -1.62
C LEU A 139 9.55 0.88 -0.97
N LEU A 140 9.89 -0.21 -1.67
CA LEU A 140 10.91 -1.14 -1.22
C LEU A 140 12.27 -0.45 -1.09
N SER A 141 12.63 0.42 -2.04
CA SER A 141 13.88 1.20 -1.96
C SER A 141 13.89 2.11 -0.74
N PHE A 142 12.76 2.73 -0.38
CA PHE A 142 12.67 3.57 0.82
C PHE A 142 12.81 2.77 2.11
N ALA A 143 12.15 1.61 2.20
CA ALA A 143 12.31 0.70 3.33
C ALA A 143 13.76 0.21 3.48
N LEU A 144 14.43 -0.14 2.38
CA LEU A 144 15.83 -0.56 2.39
C LEU A 144 16.78 0.57 2.80
N LEU A 145 16.58 1.79 2.28
CA LEU A 145 17.35 2.96 2.70
C LEU A 145 17.18 3.28 4.18
N TYR A 146 15.96 3.09 4.70
CA TYR A 146 15.69 3.24 6.12
C TYR A 146 16.46 2.21 6.96
N PHE A 147 16.44 0.93 6.56
CA PHE A 147 17.22 -0.11 7.23
C PHE A 147 18.74 0.13 7.13
N GLU A 148 19.24 0.60 5.98
CA GLU A 148 20.64 0.98 5.83
C GLU A 148 21.03 2.11 6.80
N GLN A 149 20.20 3.14 6.92
CA GLN A 149 20.43 4.24 7.88
C GLN A 149 20.43 3.71 9.33
N LEU A 150 19.50 2.82 9.66
CA LEU A 150 19.37 2.24 10.99
C LEU A 150 20.60 1.41 11.39
N LEU A 151 21.11 0.60 10.44
CA LEU A 151 22.33 -0.19 10.62
C LEU A 151 23.57 0.70 10.80
N ARG A 152 23.63 1.86 10.14
CA ARG A 152 24.75 2.80 10.24
C ARG A 152 24.72 3.65 11.52
N GLU A 153 23.54 4.03 12.00
CA GLU A 153 23.40 4.94 13.14
C GLU A 153 23.59 4.27 14.51
N LEU A 154 23.83 2.95 14.59
CA LEU A 154 24.04 2.16 15.84
C LEU A 154 23.15 2.63 17.00
N ARG A 155 21.88 2.95 16.70
CA ARG A 155 20.97 3.51 17.69
C ARG A 155 20.70 2.45 18.75
N THR A 156 20.96 2.78 20.01
CA THR A 156 20.52 2.04 21.21
C THR A 156 19.01 2.21 21.46
N ILE A 157 18.21 2.23 20.39
CA ILE A 157 16.75 2.27 20.46
C ILE A 157 16.25 0.84 20.25
N GLN A 158 15.31 0.40 21.08
CA GLN A 158 14.60 -0.84 20.85
C GLN A 158 13.84 -0.73 19.52
N LEU A 159 14.29 -1.47 18.51
CA LEU A 159 13.79 -1.41 17.12
C LEU A 159 12.27 -1.59 17.05
N GLU A 160 11.71 -2.44 17.91
CA GLU A 160 10.27 -2.73 18.00
C GLU A 160 9.43 -1.52 18.45
N HIS A 161 10.04 -0.54 19.10
CA HIS A 161 9.39 0.69 19.52
C HIS A 161 9.52 1.82 18.49
N ASP A 162 10.30 1.62 17.43
CA ASP A 162 10.42 2.60 16.36
C ASP A 162 9.27 2.42 15.35
N PRO A 163 8.35 3.40 15.25
CA PRO A 163 7.20 3.30 14.36
C PRO A 163 7.62 3.12 12.90
N MET A 164 8.71 3.76 12.46
CA MET A 164 9.14 3.67 11.05
C MET A 164 9.83 2.34 10.74
N PHE A 165 10.40 1.68 11.74
CA PHE A 165 10.87 0.31 11.59
C PHE A 165 9.70 -0.65 11.31
N LEU A 166 8.65 -0.60 12.14
CA LEU A 166 7.46 -1.43 11.97
C LEU A 166 6.76 -1.18 10.63
N VAL A 167 6.61 0.08 10.23
CA VAL A 167 6.06 0.43 8.91
C VAL A 167 6.92 -0.10 7.79
N SER A 168 8.25 0.02 7.88
CA SER A 168 9.16 -0.47 6.83
C SER A 168 9.12 -2.00 6.69
N VAL A 169 8.95 -2.74 7.80
CA VAL A 169 8.72 -4.19 7.77
C VAL A 169 7.40 -4.50 7.07
N GLY A 170 6.32 -3.78 7.41
CA GLY A 170 5.03 -3.93 6.75
C GLY A 170 5.10 -3.63 5.25
N VAL A 171 5.76 -2.54 4.86
CA VAL A 171 5.98 -2.15 3.46
C VAL A 171 6.74 -3.26 2.72
N MET A 172 7.83 -3.77 3.29
CA MET A 172 8.59 -4.86 2.67
C MET A 172 7.73 -6.11 2.43
N LEU A 173 6.98 -6.56 3.45
CA LEU A 173 6.14 -7.75 3.33
C LEU A 173 5.02 -7.56 2.30
N TYR A 174 4.33 -6.42 2.35
CA TYR A 174 3.24 -6.13 1.43
C TYR A 174 3.73 -6.03 0.00
N TYR A 175 4.63 -5.08 -0.28
CA TYR A 175 5.05 -4.75 -1.64
C TYR A 175 5.91 -5.84 -2.28
N ALA A 176 6.77 -6.54 -1.52
CA ALA A 176 7.49 -7.69 -2.06
C ALA A 176 6.55 -8.88 -2.32
N GLY A 177 5.52 -9.07 -1.49
CA GLY A 177 4.54 -10.13 -1.67
C GLY A 177 3.57 -9.88 -2.83
N THR A 178 3.25 -8.61 -3.12
CA THR A 178 2.31 -8.23 -4.20
C THR A 178 3.00 -7.96 -5.54
N ILE A 179 4.33 -7.83 -5.62
CA ILE A 179 5.00 -7.56 -6.91
C ILE A 179 4.74 -8.66 -7.93
N VAL A 180 4.77 -9.92 -7.49
CA VAL A 180 4.54 -11.09 -8.34
C VAL A 180 3.07 -11.12 -8.77
N VAL A 181 2.17 -10.66 -7.91
CA VAL A 181 0.74 -10.55 -8.22
C VAL A 181 0.55 -9.57 -9.39
N PHE A 182 1.01 -8.33 -9.27
CA PHE A 182 0.81 -7.33 -10.32
C PHE A 182 1.52 -7.65 -11.64
N LEU A 183 2.69 -8.31 -11.59
CA LEU A 183 3.41 -8.68 -12.81
C LEU A 183 2.74 -9.82 -13.58
N LEU A 184 2.12 -10.78 -12.87
CA LEU A 184 1.49 -11.94 -13.50
C LEU A 184 0.05 -11.67 -13.95
N GLU A 185 -0.61 -10.67 -13.36
CA GLU A 185 -2.00 -10.31 -13.65
C GLU A 185 -2.26 -10.10 -15.14
N VAL A 186 -1.40 -9.34 -15.83
CA VAL A 186 -1.54 -9.07 -17.27
C VAL A 186 -1.48 -10.35 -18.10
N GLY A 187 -0.58 -11.28 -17.77
CA GLY A 187 -0.44 -12.55 -18.48
C GLY A 187 -1.61 -13.50 -18.20
N MET A 188 -2.09 -13.54 -16.96
CA MET A 188 -3.20 -14.41 -16.54
C MET A 188 -4.56 -13.94 -17.07
N GLN A 189 -4.78 -12.63 -17.15
CA GLN A 189 -5.97 -12.06 -17.80
C GLN A 189 -6.03 -12.44 -19.29
N GLN A 190 -4.90 -12.38 -20.00
CA GLN A 190 -4.82 -12.80 -21.41
C GLN A 190 -5.06 -14.29 -21.61
N GLN A 191 -4.62 -15.13 -20.65
CA GLN A 191 -4.79 -16.59 -20.70
C GLN A 191 -6.11 -17.09 -20.09
N GLN A 192 -7.00 -16.19 -19.65
CA GLN A 192 -8.27 -16.51 -18.98
C GLN A 192 -8.12 -17.48 -17.78
N GLN A 193 -7.02 -17.37 -17.03
CA GLN A 193 -6.76 -18.21 -15.85
C GLN A 193 -7.47 -17.66 -14.60
N ILE A 194 -8.80 -17.72 -14.60
CA ILE A 194 -9.65 -17.04 -13.61
C ILE A 194 -9.40 -17.53 -12.16
N ASP A 195 -9.09 -18.81 -11.95
CA ASP A 195 -8.80 -19.36 -10.61
C ASP A 195 -7.53 -18.78 -9.98
N GLN A 196 -6.52 -18.49 -10.81
CA GLN A 196 -5.25 -17.92 -10.36
C GLN A 196 -5.46 -16.46 -9.94
N ILE A 197 -6.27 -15.71 -10.69
CA ILE A 197 -6.66 -14.33 -10.38
C ILE A 197 -7.31 -14.25 -8.98
N TRP A 198 -8.25 -15.15 -8.65
CA TRP A 198 -8.88 -15.15 -7.33
C TRP A 198 -7.91 -15.47 -6.19
N THR A 199 -6.95 -16.37 -6.44
CA THR A 199 -5.92 -16.71 -5.46
C THR A 199 -5.00 -15.52 -5.18
N MET A 200 -4.66 -14.74 -6.21
CA MET A 200 -3.87 -13.52 -6.07
C MET A 200 -4.59 -12.47 -5.23
N PHE A 201 -5.88 -12.26 -5.44
CA PHE A 201 -6.68 -11.35 -4.60
C PHE A 201 -6.70 -11.79 -3.14
N ILE A 202 -6.74 -13.10 -2.87
CA ILE A 202 -6.66 -13.63 -1.50
C ILE A 202 -5.30 -13.30 -0.87
N ILE A 203 -4.21 -13.55 -1.59
CA ILE A 203 -2.85 -13.24 -1.14
C ILE A 203 -2.73 -11.74 -0.85
N GLN A 204 -3.17 -10.89 -1.78
CA GLN A 204 -3.13 -9.44 -1.62
C GLN A 204 -3.96 -8.98 -0.41
N ALA A 205 -5.16 -9.53 -0.21
CA ALA A 205 -6.01 -9.20 0.93
C ALA A 205 -5.33 -9.55 2.26
N VAL A 206 -4.71 -10.73 2.36
CA VAL A 206 -3.97 -11.15 3.56
C VAL A 206 -2.76 -10.25 3.81
N LEU A 207 -1.97 -9.95 2.77
CA LEU A 207 -0.82 -9.05 2.89
C LEU A 207 -1.24 -7.65 3.33
N LEU A 208 -2.37 -7.14 2.83
CA LEU A 208 -2.93 -5.85 3.23
C LEU A 208 -3.33 -5.86 4.72
N MET A 209 -3.95 -6.93 5.21
CA MET A 209 -4.26 -7.08 6.63
C MET A 209 -3.00 -7.05 7.49
N VAL A 210 -1.94 -7.75 7.06
CA VAL A 210 -0.63 -7.74 7.74
C VAL A 210 -0.04 -6.33 7.74
N PHE A 211 -0.09 -5.62 6.62
CA PHE A 211 0.37 -4.23 6.53
C PHE A 211 -0.39 -3.31 7.50
N ASN A 212 -1.73 -3.43 7.56
CA ASN A 212 -2.56 -2.68 8.50
C ASN A 212 -2.24 -3.02 9.96
N ALA A 213 -1.87 -4.27 10.26
CA ALA A 213 -1.42 -4.66 11.59
C ALA A 213 -0.10 -3.96 11.97
N PHE A 214 0.89 -3.91 11.07
CA PHE A 214 2.14 -3.17 11.29
C PHE A 214 1.91 -1.67 11.43
N LEU A 215 1.02 -1.07 10.63
CA LEU A 215 0.61 0.33 10.79
C LEU A 215 -0.02 0.58 12.17
N THR A 216 -0.87 -0.33 12.62
CA THR A 216 -1.52 -0.25 13.94
C THR A 216 -0.47 -0.30 15.05
N LEU A 217 0.47 -1.25 14.98
CA LEU A 217 1.57 -1.38 15.94
C LEU A 217 2.47 -0.14 15.93
N ALA A 218 2.77 0.43 14.76
CA ALA A 218 3.56 1.66 14.65
C ALA A 218 2.89 2.85 15.33
N LEU A 219 1.59 3.06 15.07
CA LEU A 219 0.82 4.13 15.70
C LEU A 219 0.65 3.90 17.22
N TRP A 220 0.54 2.64 17.65
CA TRP A 220 0.46 2.28 19.06
C TRP A 220 1.80 2.45 19.80
N ASN A 221 2.92 2.13 19.17
CA ASN A 221 4.25 2.24 19.78
C ASN A 221 4.83 3.65 19.75
N THR A 222 4.12 4.61 19.14
CA THR A 222 4.42 6.04 19.28
C THR A 222 4.08 6.49 20.71
N ARG A 223 4.89 6.10 21.71
CA ARG A 223 4.83 6.62 23.07
C ARG A 223 5.87 7.74 23.24
N ARG A 224 5.50 8.77 23.99
CA ARG A 224 6.41 9.83 24.43
C ARG A 224 7.43 9.27 25.39
#